data_AF-A0A4U6MKL4-F1
#
_entry.id   AF-A0A4U6MKL4-F1
#
_cell.length_a   1.000
_cell.length_b   1.000
_cell.length_c   1.000
_cell.angle_alpha   90.00
_cell.angle_beta   90.00
_cell.angle_gamma   90.00
#
_symmetry.space_group_name_H-M   'P 1'
#
loop_
_entity.id
_entity.type
_entity.pdbx_description
1 polymer ?
#
loop_
_entity_poly.entity_id
_entity_poly.type
_entity_poly.pdbx_seq_one_letter_code
_entity_poly.pdbx_strand_id
1 'polypeptide(L)'
;ECSSVGLHGANRLGSNSLAELVVFGRMAGEQAAERAATAGAANSAALDAQVAGVEKRLKDLVNQEGNENWSKIRDEMGISMEEG
;
A
#
# COMPACT_ATOMS: atom_id res chain seq x y z
N GLU A 1 9.64 -6.22 -0.40
CA GLU A 1 9.49 -5.12 0.59
C GLU A 1 8.03 -4.74 0.79
N CYS A 2 7.25 -4.41 -0.25
CA CYS A 2 5.81 -4.20 -0.10
C CYS A 2 4.97 -5.49 -0.01
N SER A 3 5.54 -6.64 -0.37
CA SER A 3 4.93 -7.97 -0.22
C SER A 3 5.57 -8.73 0.94
N SER A 4 4.74 -9.44 1.72
CA SER A 4 5.18 -10.40 2.73
C SER A 4 5.05 -11.82 2.19
N VAL A 5 6.11 -12.30 1.53
CA VAL A 5 6.16 -13.63 0.89
C VAL A 5 6.75 -14.71 1.81
N GLY A 6 6.88 -14.41 3.11
CA GLY A 6 7.41 -15.34 4.13
C GLY A 6 8.92 -15.60 4.08
N LEU A 7 9.63 -15.16 3.04
CA LEU A 7 11.04 -15.45 2.83
C LEU A 7 11.98 -14.84 3.88
N HIS A 8 11.59 -13.73 4.50
CA HIS A 8 12.42 -13.01 5.47
C HIS A 8 12.19 -13.40 6.93
N GLY A 9 11.16 -14.21 7.25
CA GLY A 9 10.81 -14.49 8.64
C GLY A 9 10.75 -13.22 9.50
N ALA A 10 11.36 -13.25 10.70
CA ALA A 10 11.48 -12.08 11.58
C ALA A 10 12.72 -11.20 11.29
N ASN A 11 13.67 -11.67 10.46
CA ASN A 11 14.94 -10.99 10.20
C ASN A 11 15.36 -11.17 8.74
N ARG A 12 15.46 -10.06 8.03
CA ARG A 12 15.97 -10.03 6.66
C ARG A 12 17.49 -10.23 6.64
N LEU A 13 17.97 -11.28 6.00
CA LEU A 13 19.40 -11.44 5.69
C LEU A 13 19.85 -10.38 4.68
N GLY A 14 20.87 -9.60 5.04
CA GLY A 14 21.42 -8.54 4.17
C GLY A 14 21.87 -9.09 2.80
N SER A 15 21.64 -8.30 1.74
CA SER A 15 21.95 -8.58 0.32
C SER A 15 20.99 -9.49 -0.49
N ASN A 16 19.92 -10.06 0.08
CA ASN A 16 18.95 -10.82 -0.72
C ASN A 16 17.87 -9.96 -1.38
N SER A 17 17.79 -8.68 -1.00
CA SER A 17 16.77 -7.71 -1.41
C SER A 17 16.59 -7.57 -2.92
N LEU A 18 17.72 -7.43 -3.62
CA LEU A 18 17.73 -7.21 -5.07
C LEU A 18 17.37 -8.49 -5.82
N ALA A 19 17.94 -9.63 -5.38
CA ALA A 19 17.64 -10.93 -5.95
C ALA A 19 16.15 -11.27 -5.79
N GLU A 20 15.58 -11.00 -4.63
CA GLU A 20 14.16 -11.19 -4.36
C GLU A 20 13.28 -10.28 -5.23
N LEU A 21 13.62 -9.00 -5.35
CA LEU A 21 12.88 -8.08 -6.21
C LEU A 21 12.84 -8.59 -7.65
N VAL A 22 13.97 -9.05 -8.20
CA VAL A 22 14.03 -9.54 -9.58
C VAL A 22 13.25 -10.85 -9.75
N VAL A 23 13.43 -11.82 -8.85
CA VAL A 23 12.78 -13.13 -8.96
C VAL A 23 11.28 -13.03 -8.72
N PHE A 24 10.83 -12.41 -7.63
CA PHE A 24 9.40 -12.26 -7.35
C PHE A 24 8.74 -11.25 -8.29
N GLY A 25 9.46 -10.20 -8.70
CA GLY A 25 8.95 -9.24 -9.68
C GLY A 25 8.62 -9.90 -11.01
N ARG A 26 9.49 -10.79 -11.50
CA ARG A 26 9.22 -11.57 -12.72
C ARG A 26 8.02 -12.49 -12.54
N MET A 27 7.99 -13.30 -11.49
CA MET A 27 6.88 -14.23 -11.26
C MET A 27 5.54 -13.50 -11.08
N ALA A 28 5.52 -12.41 -10.32
CA ALA A 28 4.32 -11.58 -10.15
C ALA A 28 3.85 -10.99 -11.47
N GLY A 29 4.78 -10.55 -12.33
CA GLY A 29 4.48 -10.02 -13.66
C GLY A 29 3.87 -11.07 -14.60
N GLU A 30 4.47 -12.27 -14.67
CA GLU A 30 3.96 -13.39 -15.48
C GLU A 30 2.54 -13.77 -15.03
N GLN A 31 2.32 -13.96 -13.72
CA GLN A 31 1.00 -14.29 -13.18
C GLN A 31 -0.03 -13.15 -13.38
N ALA A 32 0.39 -11.89 -13.25
CA ALA A 32 -0.49 -10.75 -13.49
C ALA A 32 -0.94 -10.68 -14.96
N ALA A 33 -0.04 -10.97 -15.90
CA ALA A 33 -0.37 -11.02 -17.33
C ALA A 33 -1.37 -12.14 -17.65
N GLU A 34 -1.16 -13.35 -17.13
CA GLU A 34 -2.09 -14.47 -17.29
C GLU A 34 -3.46 -14.16 -16.66
N ARG A 35 -3.46 -13.56 -15.46
CA ARG A 35 -4.68 -13.17 -14.77
C ARG A 35 -5.45 -12.10 -15.54
N ALA A 36 -4.76 -11.13 -16.13
CA ALA A 36 -5.37 -10.06 -16.92
C ALA A 36 -6.01 -10.61 -18.20
N ALA A 37 -5.36 -11.57 -18.87
CA ALA A 37 -5.90 -12.22 -20.07
C ALA A 37 -7.21 -12.99 -19.81
N THR A 38 -7.41 -13.46 -18.59
CA THR A 38 -8.58 -14.25 -18.16
C THR A 38 -9.57 -13.48 -17.28
N ALA A 39 -9.29 -12.20 -17.00
CA ALA A 39 -10.16 -11.38 -16.18
C ALA A 39 -11.44 -11.02 -16.95
N GLY A 40 -12.60 -11.32 -16.33
CA GLY A 40 -13.88 -10.80 -16.79
C GLY A 40 -13.97 -9.29 -16.56
N ALA A 41 -15.00 -8.68 -17.16
CA ALA A 41 -15.27 -7.26 -16.97
C ALA A 41 -15.45 -6.91 -15.48
N ALA A 42 -14.80 -5.83 -15.05
CA ALA A 42 -15.01 -5.29 -13.72
C ALA A 42 -16.42 -4.67 -13.60
N ASN A 43 -16.97 -4.67 -12.39
CA ASN A 43 -18.22 -3.98 -12.10
C ASN A 43 -17.96 -2.47 -12.04
N SER A 44 -18.21 -1.77 -13.15
CA SER A 44 -17.98 -0.33 -13.27
C SER A 44 -18.73 0.49 -12.22
N ALA A 45 -20.00 0.15 -11.95
CA ALA A 45 -20.79 0.85 -10.94
C ALA A 45 -20.19 0.74 -9.53
N ALA A 46 -19.65 -0.43 -9.18
CA ALA A 46 -18.96 -0.63 -7.91
C ALA A 46 -17.61 0.13 -7.84
N LEU A 47 -16.92 0.30 -8.97
CA LEU A 47 -15.71 1.10 -9.06
C LEU A 47 -16.03 2.59 -8.91
N ASP A 48 -17.04 3.10 -9.61
CA ASP A 48 -17.45 4.50 -9.55
C ASP A 48 -17.89 4.89 -8.13
N ALA A 49 -18.63 4.01 -7.45
CA ALA A 49 -19.01 4.20 -6.05
C ALA A 49 -17.80 4.28 -5.10
N GLN A 50 -16.77 3.45 -5.33
CA GLN A 50 -15.52 3.49 -4.56
C GLN A 50 -14.74 4.78 -4.81
N VAL A 51 -14.63 5.20 -6.07
CA VAL A 51 -13.96 6.46 -6.45
C VAL A 51 -14.65 7.63 -5.74
N ALA A 52 -15.97 7.75 -5.86
CA ALA A 52 -16.73 8.80 -5.20
C ALA A 52 -16.56 8.78 -3.67
N GLY A 53 -16.53 7.60 -3.06
CA GLY A 53 -16.28 7.43 -1.63
C GLY A 53 -14.88 7.91 -1.20
N VAL A 54 -13.85 7.55 -1.96
CA VAL A 54 -12.46 7.97 -1.69
C VAL A 54 -12.31 9.47 -1.88
N GLU A 55 -12.84 10.03 -2.97
CA GLU A 55 -12.81 11.48 -3.22
C GLU A 55 -13.50 12.27 -2.11
N LYS A 56 -14.67 11.83 -1.67
CA LYS A 56 -15.39 12.45 -0.57
C LYS A 56 -14.54 12.41 0.70
N ARG A 57 -14.02 11.24 1.07
CA ARG A 57 -13.20 11.07 2.28
C ARG A 57 -11.96 11.97 2.26
N LEU A 58 -11.28 12.09 1.12
CA LEU A 58 -10.13 12.97 0.97
C LEU A 58 -10.52 14.45 1.09
N LYS A 59 -11.63 14.86 0.48
CA LYS A 59 -12.15 16.24 0.60
C LYS A 59 -12.53 16.56 2.04
N ASP A 60 -13.21 15.65 2.72
CA ASP A 60 -13.63 15.83 4.12
C ASP A 60 -12.39 15.98 5.02
N LEU A 61 -11.36 15.15 4.80
CA LEU A 61 -10.11 15.19 5.56
C LEU A 61 -9.28 16.46 5.31
N VAL A 62 -9.20 16.92 4.06
CA VAL A 62 -8.45 18.14 3.70
C VAL A 62 -9.16 19.40 4.20
N ASN A 63 -10.50 19.42 4.15
CA ASN A 63 -11.29 20.57 4.60
C ASN A 63 -11.70 20.47 6.07
N GLN A 64 -11.13 19.52 6.82
CA GLN A 64 -11.46 19.32 8.22
C GLN A 64 -11.07 20.57 9.04
N GLU A 65 -12.03 21.11 9.77
CA GLU A 65 -11.76 22.16 10.75
C GLU A 65 -11.34 21.52 12.08
N GLY A 66 -10.30 22.07 12.70
CA GLY A 66 -9.75 21.58 13.95
C GLY A 66 -8.55 22.40 14.40
N ASN A 67 -8.07 22.11 15.60
CA ASN A 67 -6.88 22.75 16.19
C ASN A 67 -5.62 21.85 16.12
N GLU A 68 -5.75 20.65 15.55
CA GLU A 68 -4.67 19.69 15.40
C GLU A 68 -3.80 20.00 14.18
N ASN A 69 -2.48 19.86 14.33
CA ASN A 69 -1.51 20.08 13.25
C ASN A 69 -0.97 18.74 12.73
N TRP A 70 -1.15 18.49 11.44
CA TRP A 70 -0.70 17.28 10.75
C TRP A 70 0.78 16.97 10.93
N SER A 71 1.64 17.99 10.90
CA SER A 71 3.08 17.80 11.09
C SER A 71 3.39 17.38 12.52
N LYS A 72 2.69 17.95 13.50
CA LYS A 72 2.85 17.60 14.92
C LYS A 72 2.45 16.15 15.18
N ILE A 73 1.32 15.70 14.62
CA ILE A 73 0.88 14.30 14.72
C ILE A 73 1.91 13.34 14.11
N ARG A 74 2.44 13.67 12.92
CA ARG A 74 3.49 12.86 12.28
C ARG A 74 4.72 12.74 13.16
N ASP A 75 5.16 13.86 13.75
CA ASP A 75 6.36 13.91 14.58
C ASP A 75 6.15 13.13 15.90
N GLU A 76 5.00 13.30 16.55
CA GLU A 76 4.63 12.54 17.77
C GLU A 76 4.55 11.04 17.52
N MET A 77 4.02 10.61 16.36
CA MET A 77 4.01 9.20 15.95
C MET A 77 5.44 8.66 15.77
N GLY A 78 6.32 9.44 15.14
CA GLY A 78 7.73 9.10 14.97
C GLY A 78 8.43 8.87 16.31
N ILE A 79 8.29 9.82 17.24
CA ILE A 79 8.86 9.72 18.59
C ILE A 79 8.33 8.47 19.32
N SER A 80 7.01 8.25 19.29
CA SER A 80 6.39 7.09 19.98
C SER A 80 6.88 5.74 19.45
N MET A 81 7.21 5.65 18.16
CA MET A 81 7.74 4.43 17.54
C MET A 81 9.24 4.21 17.83
N GLU A 82 9.97 5.26 18.21
CA GLU A 82 11.39 5.17 18.59
C GLU A 82 11.58 4.89 20.09
N GLU A 83 10.63 5.33 20.93
CA GLU A 83 10.68 5.15 22.39
C GLU A 83 10.20 3.75 22.88
N GLY A 84 9.56 2.96 22.01
CA GLY A 84 9.11 1.59 22.31
C GLY A 84 10.16 0.53 22.04
#